data_AF-A0AA41RRL3-F1
#
_entry.id   AF-A0AA41RRL3-F1
#
_cell.length_a   1.000
_cell.length_b   1.000
_cell.length_c   1.000
_cell.angle_alpha   90.00
_cell.angle_beta   90.00
_cell.angle_gamma   90.00
#
_symmetry.space_group_name_H-M   'P 1'
#
loop_
_entity.id
_entity.type
_entity.pdbx_description
1 polymer ?
#
loop_
_entity_poly.entity_id
_entity_poly.type
_entity_poly.pdbx_seq_one_letter_code
_entity_poly.pdbx_strand_id
1 'polypeptide(L)'
;MPSVSPIERVGKYVDPKEWNELISDPETIVIDVRNSYETRIGKFKGAVDPCTTAFRKFPSWVDDNLLPAASNGGQQQTEADGSDKGRKEESNDQERKIPPRVAMYCTGGIRCEKASSFLMSKGIEE
;
A
#
# COMPACT_ATOMS: atom_id res chain seq x y z
N MET A 1 11.33 4.85 -9.09
CA MET A 1 11.09 3.61 -8.32
C MET A 1 12.37 3.34 -7.55
N PRO A 2 12.29 2.97 -6.26
CA PRO A 2 13.44 2.49 -5.52
C PRO A 2 14.13 1.33 -6.25
N SER A 3 15.36 1.01 -5.87
CA SER A 3 16.26 0.04 -6.52
C SER A 3 15.82 -1.42 -6.33
N VAL A 4 14.53 -1.72 -6.47
CA VAL A 4 14.00 -3.08 -6.42
C VAL A 4 14.10 -3.72 -7.80
N SER A 5 14.55 -4.97 -7.82
CA SER A 5 14.73 -5.74 -9.05
C SER A 5 13.66 -6.83 -9.17
N PRO A 6 12.74 -6.75 -10.14
CA PRO A 6 11.79 -7.83 -10.42
C PRO A 6 12.45 -9.16 -10.81
N ILE A 7 13.74 -9.16 -11.14
CA ILE A 7 14.49 -10.39 -11.44
C ILE A 7 14.72 -11.20 -10.16
N GLU A 8 14.86 -10.54 -9.02
CA GLU A 8 15.20 -11.20 -7.75
C GLU A 8 13.97 -11.78 -7.08
N ARG A 9 12.87 -11.02 -7.03
CA ARG A 9 11.63 -11.43 -6.38
C ARG A 9 10.44 -10.62 -6.86
N VAL A 10 9.35 -11.31 -7.19
CA VAL A 10 8.02 -10.74 -7.51
C VAL A 10 6.95 -11.55 -6.80
N GLY A 11 5.74 -11.00 -6.74
CA GLY A 11 4.56 -11.70 -6.22
C GLY A 11 4.06 -12.83 -7.12
N LYS A 12 3.16 -13.63 -6.57
CA LYS A 12 2.48 -14.74 -7.23
C LYS A 12 1.60 -14.23 -8.37
N TYR A 13 1.79 -14.82 -9.54
CA TYR A 13 0.86 -14.67 -10.65
C TYR A 13 -0.40 -15.47 -10.38
N VAL A 14 -1.55 -14.86 -10.67
CA VAL A 14 -2.86 -15.44 -10.43
C VAL A 14 -3.63 -15.48 -11.74
N ASP A 15 -4.08 -16.67 -12.13
CA ASP A 15 -4.87 -16.87 -13.35
C ASP A 15 -6.24 -16.17 -13.26
N PRO A 16 -6.89 -15.83 -14.39
CA PRO A 16 -8.15 -15.07 -14.39
C PRO A 16 -9.28 -15.67 -13.53
N LYS A 17 -9.34 -17.00 -13.42
CA LYS A 17 -10.33 -17.68 -12.58
C LYS A 17 -10.05 -17.45 -11.09
N GLU A 18 -8.82 -17.72 -10.66
CA GLU A 18 -8.37 -17.50 -9.28
C GLU A 18 -8.44 -16.01 -8.92
N TRP A 19 -8.19 -15.11 -9.87
CA TRP A 19 -8.31 -13.66 -9.67
C TRP A 19 -9.72 -13.25 -9.24
N ASN A 20 -10.75 -13.78 -9.91
CA ASN A 20 -12.14 -13.45 -9.57
C ASN A 20 -12.50 -13.93 -8.16
N GLU A 21 -12.01 -15.10 -7.75
CA GLU A 21 -12.17 -15.61 -6.39
C GLU A 21 -11.43 -14.71 -5.37
N LEU A 22 -10.18 -14.34 -5.69
CA LEU A 22 -9.32 -13.50 -4.87
C LEU A 22 -9.90 -12.10 -4.60
N ILE A 23 -10.41 -11.43 -5.63
CA ILE A 23 -11.00 -10.08 -5.50
C ILE A 23 -12.40 -10.08 -4.88
N SER A 24 -13.02 -11.26 -4.72
CA SER A 24 -14.33 -11.39 -4.07
C SER A 24 -14.20 -11.54 -2.55
N ASP A 25 -13.00 -11.86 -2.05
CA ASP A 25 -12.75 -11.99 -0.62
C ASP A 25 -12.66 -10.60 0.05
N PRO A 26 -13.48 -10.33 1.10
CA PRO A 26 -13.50 -9.04 1.78
C PRO A 26 -12.18 -8.67 2.50
N GLU A 27 -11.34 -9.64 2.83
CA GLU A 27 -10.04 -9.40 3.48
C GLU A 27 -8.93 -9.08 2.45
N THR A 28 -9.20 -9.21 1.15
CA THR A 28 -8.25 -8.85 0.09
C THR A 28 -8.33 -7.36 -0.22
N ILE A 29 -7.21 -6.65 -0.07
CA ILE A 29 -7.08 -5.31 -0.65
C ILE A 29 -6.70 -5.43 -2.12
N VAL A 30 -7.60 -4.99 -2.99
CA VAL A 30 -7.35 -4.94 -4.44
C VAL A 30 -6.84 -3.55 -4.82
N ILE A 31 -5.64 -3.45 -5.39
CA ILE A 31 -5.03 -2.17 -5.78
C ILE A 31 -4.90 -2.09 -7.30
N ASP A 32 -5.44 -1.02 -7.88
CA ASP A 32 -5.23 -0.68 -9.29
C ASP A 32 -3.91 0.07 -9.44
N VAL A 33 -2.88 -0.59 -9.98
CA VAL A 33 -1.53 -0.01 -10.13
C VAL A 33 -1.43 0.86 -11.39
N ARG A 34 -2.56 1.13 -12.05
CA ARG A 34 -2.60 1.96 -13.26
C ARG A 34 -2.58 3.46 -12.94
N ASN A 35 -2.40 4.26 -13.99
CA ASN A 35 -2.51 5.72 -13.85
C ASN A 35 -3.98 6.15 -13.88
N SER A 36 -4.26 7.32 -13.31
CA SER A 36 -5.63 7.83 -13.13
C SER A 36 -6.43 8.00 -14.42
N TYR A 37 -5.80 8.13 -15.60
CA TYR A 37 -6.54 8.18 -16.86
C TYR A 37 -7.07 6.80 -17.29
N GLU A 38 -6.40 5.72 -16.91
CA GLU A 38 -6.84 4.34 -17.19
C GLU A 38 -7.96 3.94 -16.22
N THR A 39 -7.82 4.31 -14.94
CA THR A 39 -8.78 3.96 -13.87
C THR A 39 -10.12 4.66 -14.06
N ARG A 40 -10.12 5.91 -14.54
CA ARG A 40 -11.34 6.68 -14.85
C ARG A 40 -12.23 6.04 -15.92
N ILE A 41 -11.66 5.24 -16.83
CA ILE A 41 -12.42 4.53 -17.87
C ILE A 41 -13.16 3.33 -17.25
N GLY A 42 -12.59 2.73 -16.21
CA GLY A 42 -13.17 1.60 -15.49
C GLY A 42 -12.12 0.88 -14.65
N LYS A 43 -12.55 0.26 -13.56
CA LYS A 43 -11.72 -0.52 -12.64
C LYS A 43 -12.54 -1.66 -12.03
N PHE A 44 -11.86 -2.67 -11.46
CA PHE A 44 -12.56 -3.71 -10.71
C PHE A 44 -13.32 -3.12 -9.52
N LYS A 45 -14.48 -3.70 -9.20
CA LYS A 45 -15.32 -3.26 -8.08
C LYS A 45 -14.53 -3.39 -6.77
N GLY A 46 -14.59 -2.35 -5.94
CA GLY A 46 -13.87 -2.32 -4.66
C GLY A 46 -12.36 -2.05 -4.78
N ALA A 47 -11.80 -1.98 -5.99
CA ALA A 47 -10.38 -1.70 -6.15
C ALA A 47 -10.01 -0.29 -5.69
N VAL A 48 -8.98 -0.21 -4.84
CA VAL A 48 -8.35 1.02 -4.41
C VAL A 48 -7.63 1.64 -5.60
N ASP A 49 -7.89 2.93 -5.84
CA ASP A 49 -7.20 3.74 -6.85
C ASP A 49 -6.21 4.67 -6.14
N PRO A 50 -4.89 4.45 -6.28
CA PRO A 50 -3.85 5.33 -5.76
C PRO A 50 -3.88 6.76 -6.32
N CYS A 51 -4.75 7.03 -7.31
CA CYS A 51 -4.91 8.32 -7.99
C CYS A 51 -3.60 8.85 -8.59
N THR A 52 -2.67 7.96 -8.96
CA THR A 52 -1.36 8.38 -9.44
C THR A 52 -1.43 8.85 -10.89
N THR A 53 -0.76 9.97 -11.19
CA THR A 53 -0.57 10.42 -12.59
C THR A 53 0.61 9.75 -13.27
N ALA A 54 1.47 9.08 -12.50
CA ALA A 54 2.63 8.35 -12.97
C ALA A 54 3.04 7.29 -11.94
N PHE A 55 3.39 6.09 -12.43
CA PHE A 55 3.79 4.95 -11.60
C PHE A 55 4.92 5.25 -10.60
N ARG A 56 5.83 6.18 -10.91
CA ARG A 56 6.90 6.60 -9.97
C ARG A 56 6.38 7.15 -8.63
N LYS A 57 5.11 7.55 -8.55
CA LYS A 57 4.45 8.05 -7.33
C LYS A 57 3.84 6.92 -6.47
N PHE A 58 3.74 5.71 -7.01
CA PHE A 58 3.18 4.56 -6.30
C PHE A 58 3.91 4.25 -4.98
N PRO A 59 5.26 4.27 -4.89
CA PRO A 59 5.96 4.03 -3.63
C PRO A 59 5.54 4.97 -2.49
N SER A 60 5.43 6.27 -2.78
CA SER A 60 4.98 7.25 -1.79
C SER A 60 3.56 6.95 -1.30
N TRP A 61 2.66 6.57 -2.22
CA TRP A 61 1.30 6.20 -1.84
C TRP A 61 1.26 4.97 -0.92
N VAL A 62 2.08 3.96 -1.19
CA VAL A 62 2.20 2.77 -0.31
C VAL A 62 2.68 3.17 1.08
N ASP A 63 3.74 3.98 1.16
CA ASP A 63 4.31 4.42 2.44
C ASP A 63 3.27 5.21 3.27
N ASP A 64 2.43 6.02 2.62
CA ASP A 64 1.42 6.85 3.29
C ASP A 64 0.15 6.06 3.72
N ASN A 65 -0.22 5.00 2.98
CA ASN A 65 -1.54 4.36 3.10
C ASN A 65 -1.51 2.90 3.56
N LEU A 66 -0.45 2.15 3.24
CA LEU A 66 -0.38 0.71 3.54
C LEU A 66 0.59 0.36 4.67
N LEU A 67 1.59 1.21 4.91
CA LEU A 67 2.50 1.01 6.02
C LEU A 67 1.96 1.69 7.29
N PRO A 68 2.03 1.03 8.45
CA PRO A 68 1.83 1.72 9.72
C PRO A 68 2.82 2.89 9.78
N ALA A 69 2.36 4.06 10.22
CA ALA A 69 3.28 5.14 10.57
C ALA A 69 4.29 4.55 11.56
N ALA A 70 5.54 4.39 11.14
CA ALA A 70 6.56 3.75 11.94
C ALA A 70 6.53 4.36 13.34
N SER A 71 6.42 3.52 14.36
CA SER A 71 6.76 3.89 15.72
C SER A 71 8.16 4.49 15.67
N ASN A 72 8.23 5.82 15.81
CA ASN A 72 9.47 6.59 15.80
C ASN A 72 10.33 6.20 17.01
N GLY A 73 11.10 5.13 16.88
CA GLY A 73 12.31 4.90 17.67
C GLY A 73 13.45 5.68 17.01
N GLY A 74 13.62 6.95 17.38
CA GLY A 74 14.68 7.78 16.79
C GLY A 74 14.66 9.24 17.23
N GLN A 75 15.10 9.48 18.46
CA GLN A 75 15.68 10.71 19.03
C GLN A 75 15.50 12.03 18.25
N GLN A 76 14.78 12.96 18.88
CA GLN A 76 15.04 14.39 18.72
C GLN A 76 14.96 15.06 20.10
N GLN A 77 16.09 15.65 20.53
CA GLN A 77 16.19 16.48 21.73
C GLN A 77 15.29 17.72 21.58
N THR A 78 14.48 18.00 22.59
CA THR A 78 14.04 19.36 22.90
C THR A 78 14.01 19.53 24.42
N GLU A 79 14.92 20.36 24.93
CA GLU A 79 14.75 21.05 26.21
C GLU A 79 13.65 22.11 26.04
N ALA A 80 12.64 22.11 26.92
CA ALA A 80 11.92 23.32 27.33
C ALA A 80 10.99 23.01 28.51
N ASP A 81 11.13 23.89 29.50
CA ASP A 81 10.44 24.02 30.77
C ASP A 81 8.97 24.50 30.61
N GLY A 82 8.08 24.14 31.54
CA GLY A 82 6.90 24.95 31.87
C GLY A 82 5.48 24.52 31.44
N SER A 83 4.70 24.13 32.46
CA SER A 83 3.28 24.47 32.74
C SER A 83 2.08 23.98 31.88
N ASP A 84 1.21 23.26 32.62
CA ASP A 84 -0.25 23.41 32.77
C ASP A 84 -1.25 22.97 31.68
N LYS A 85 -2.28 22.27 32.20
CA LYS A 85 -3.63 21.95 31.71
C LYS A 85 -3.82 20.96 30.57
N GLY A 86 -4.40 19.83 30.96
CA GLY A 86 -4.88 18.79 30.07
C GLY A 86 -6.11 19.15 29.25
N ARG A 87 -6.33 18.30 28.26
CA ARG A 87 -7.64 17.95 27.72
C ARG A 87 -7.56 16.48 27.32
N LYS A 88 -8.41 15.66 27.93
CA LYS A 88 -8.69 14.31 27.43
C LYS A 88 -9.34 14.48 26.07
N GLU A 89 -8.75 13.91 25.03
CA GLU A 89 -9.52 13.49 23.85
C GLU A 89 -9.19 12.04 23.57
N GLU A 90 -10.26 11.33 23.30
CA GLU A 90 -10.42 9.90 23.47
C GLU A 90 -9.82 9.13 22.30
N SER A 91 -9.33 7.95 22.66
CA SER A 91 -8.80 6.88 21.83
C SER A 91 -9.54 6.65 20.52
N ASN A 92 -8.78 6.54 19.44
CA ASN A 92 -9.03 5.50 18.46
C ASN A 92 -7.69 4.99 17.91
N ASP A 93 -6.97 4.26 18.76
CA ASP A 93 -5.85 3.40 18.33
C ASP A 93 -6.44 2.23 17.53
N GLN A 94 -6.83 2.51 16.28
CA GLN A 94 -6.83 1.49 15.26
C GLN A 94 -5.37 1.26 14.89
N GLU A 95 -4.70 0.43 15.69
CA GLU A 95 -3.42 -0.19 15.33
C GLU A 95 -3.53 -0.62 13.87
N ARG A 96 -2.85 0.09 12.97
CA ARG A 96 -3.01 -0.08 11.52
C ARG A 96 -2.49 -1.47 11.17
N LYS A 97 -3.39 -2.45 11.22
CA LYS A 97 -3.10 -3.85 10.93
C LYS A 97 -2.64 -3.91 9.47
N ILE A 98 -1.41 -4.38 9.25
CA ILE A 98 -0.89 -4.65 7.91
C ILE A 98 -1.93 -5.52 7.20
N PRO A 99 -2.34 -5.17 5.97
CA PRO A 99 -3.41 -5.91 5.31
C PRO A 99 -3.02 -7.38 5.19
N PRO A 100 -3.94 -8.30 5.52
CA PRO A 100 -3.63 -9.73 5.52
C PRO A 100 -3.32 -10.24 4.11
N ARG A 101 -3.81 -9.57 3.06
CA ARG A 101 -3.54 -9.94 1.67
C ARG A 101 -3.71 -8.77 0.71
N VAL A 102 -2.79 -8.65 -0.25
CA VAL A 102 -2.82 -7.61 -1.30
C VAL A 102 -2.87 -8.23 -2.69
N ALA A 103 -3.90 -7.89 -3.47
CA ALA A 103 -4.02 -8.25 -4.88
C ALA A 103 -3.80 -7.01 -5.75
N MET A 104 -3.03 -7.14 -6.84
CA MET A 104 -2.70 -6.02 -7.72
C MET A 104 -2.91 -6.36 -9.18
N TYR A 105 -3.38 -5.39 -9.96
CA TYR A 105 -3.49 -5.53 -11.41
C TYR A 105 -3.03 -4.28 -12.16
N CYS A 106 -2.63 -4.50 -13.40
CA CYS A 106 -2.37 -3.47 -14.39
C CYS A 106 -2.57 -4.04 -15.79
N THR A 107 -2.53 -3.21 -16.83
CA THR A 107 -2.87 -3.59 -18.21
C THR A 107 -2.01 -4.72 -18.81
N GLY A 108 -0.76 -4.88 -18.36
CA GLY A 108 0.19 -5.83 -18.97
C GLY A 108 1.23 -6.40 -18.02
N GLY A 109 0.93 -6.50 -16.72
CA GLY A 109 1.78 -7.17 -15.72
C GLY A 109 3.00 -6.40 -15.21
N ILE A 110 3.73 -5.67 -16.06
CA ILE A 110 5.05 -5.10 -15.70
C ILE A 110 5.04 -4.14 -14.49
N ARG A 111 3.94 -3.39 -14.27
CA ARG A 111 3.80 -2.53 -13.08
C ARG A 111 3.55 -3.36 -11.83
N CYS A 112 2.81 -4.46 -11.94
CA CYS A 112 2.57 -5.39 -10.84
C CYS A 112 3.86 -6.11 -10.42
N GLU A 113 4.72 -6.50 -11.37
CA GLU A 113 6.03 -7.07 -11.06
C GLU A 113 6.88 -6.12 -10.20
N LYS A 114 7.02 -4.87 -10.64
CA LYS A 114 7.79 -3.86 -9.89
C LYS A 114 7.13 -3.47 -8.57
N ALA A 115 5.81 -3.37 -8.54
CA ALA A 115 5.07 -3.03 -7.34
C ALA A 115 5.15 -4.16 -6.31
N SER A 116 4.97 -5.42 -6.71
CA SER A 116 5.03 -6.57 -5.80
C SER A 116 6.42 -6.75 -5.21
N SER A 117 7.47 -6.65 -6.03
CA SER A 117 8.87 -6.62 -5.56
C SER A 117 9.09 -5.53 -4.51
N PHE A 118 8.54 -4.33 -4.74
CA PHE A 118 8.59 -3.23 -3.77
C PHE A 118 7.82 -3.53 -2.47
N LEU A 119 6.59 -4.02 -2.56
CA LEU A 119 5.78 -4.37 -1.38
C LEU A 119 6.46 -5.44 -0.52
N MET A 120 7.01 -6.47 -1.14
CA MET A 120 7.78 -7.52 -0.45
C MET A 120 9.03 -6.97 0.23
N SER A 121 9.72 -6.00 -0.38
CA SER A 121 10.87 -5.33 0.27
C SER A 121 10.46 -4.51 1.51
N LYS A 122 9.17 -4.18 1.64
CA LYS A 122 8.58 -3.50 2.80
C LYS A 122 7.93 -4.46 3.81
N GLY A 123 8.02 -5.78 3.58
CA GLY A 123 7.44 -6.80 4.46
C GLY A 123 5.95 -7.05 4.25
N ILE A 124 5.35 -6.52 3.18
CA ILE A 124 3.98 -6.88 2.77
C ILE A 124 4.07 -8.14 1.91
N GLU A 125 3.52 -9.23 2.40
CA GLU A 125 3.50 -10.52 1.71
C GLU A 125 2.25 -10.67 0.81
N GLU A 126 2.29 -11.72 -0.02
CA GLU A 126 1.30 -12.05 -1.04
C GLU A 126 0.10 -12.86 -0.52
#